data_AF-A0A2M9BCL1-F1
#
_entry.id   AF-A0A2M9BCL1-F1
#
_cell.length_a   1.000
_cell.length_b   1.000
_cell.length_c   1.000
_cell.angle_alpha   90.00
_cell.angle_beta   90.00
_cell.angle_gamma   90.00
#
_symmetry.space_group_name_H-M   'P 1'
#
loop_
_entity.id
_entity.type
_entity.pdbx_description
1 polymer ?
#
loop_
_entity_poly.entity_id
_entity_poly.type
_entity_poly.pdbx_seq_one_letter_code
_entity_poly.pdbx_strand_id
1 'polypeptide(L)'
;MAGTVRDRMVDSAIVLLAERGFQATSFSAVLAASKAPRGSVYHHFPEGKNQLIAAAIELAGDRAVGLVDSLEGSGAEGIVNGFMAMWRAVLLRSDFTAGCSVLAVAVSSDSDALIEQAGATFRAWRERLARVLETGGIPAAAAPGFAAMLVAASEGAVVLSRAEQSLEPFEQVHAQLLLAARAQQHDAWS
;
A
#
# COMPACT_ATOMS: atom_id res chain seq x y z
N MET A 1 -4.29 -22.58 -3.22
CA MET A 1 -5.37 -23.18 -2.40
C MET A 1 -6.43 -22.10 -2.19
N ALA A 2 -7.72 -22.42 -2.24
CA ALA A 2 -8.75 -21.43 -1.92
C ALA A 2 -8.66 -21.09 -0.43
N GLY A 3 -8.42 -19.82 -0.09
CA GLY A 3 -8.36 -19.35 1.29
C GLY A 3 -9.69 -19.58 2.02
N THR A 4 -9.66 -19.49 3.36
CA THR A 4 -10.85 -19.64 4.19
C THR A 4 -11.93 -18.60 3.83
N VAL A 5 -13.15 -18.78 4.31
CA VAL A 5 -14.23 -17.78 4.11
C VAL A 5 -13.80 -16.41 4.66
N ARG A 6 -13.08 -16.40 5.79
CA ARG A 6 -12.48 -15.19 6.36
C ARG A 6 -11.48 -14.56 5.39
N ASP A 7 -10.52 -15.33 4.88
CA ASP A 7 -9.46 -14.80 4.00
C ASP A 7 -10.05 -14.15 2.74
N ARG A 8 -11.04 -14.81 2.11
CA ARG A 8 -11.72 -14.24 0.93
C ARG A 8 -12.45 -12.94 1.24
N MET A 9 -13.05 -12.81 2.43
CA MET A 9 -13.69 -11.57 2.87
C MET A 9 -12.65 -10.46 3.10
N VAL A 10 -11.53 -10.78 3.73
CA VAL A 10 -10.42 -9.82 3.94
C VAL A 10 -9.85 -9.36 2.59
N ASP A 11 -9.55 -10.29 1.68
CA ASP A 11 -9.08 -9.98 0.33
C ASP A 11 -10.05 -9.09 -0.44
N SER A 12 -11.33 -9.40 -0.38
CA SER A 12 -12.36 -8.60 -1.03
C SER A 12 -12.48 -7.20 -0.41
N ALA A 13 -12.30 -7.08 0.91
CA ALA A 13 -12.28 -5.79 1.57
C ALA A 13 -11.07 -4.93 1.16
N ILE A 14 -9.88 -5.54 0.98
CA ILE A 14 -8.70 -4.84 0.45
C ILE A 14 -9.00 -4.25 -0.93
N VAL A 15 -9.56 -5.05 -1.84
CA VAL A 15 -9.90 -4.62 -3.20
C VAL A 15 -10.96 -3.51 -3.19
N LEU A 16 -12.03 -3.68 -2.41
CA LEU A 16 -13.09 -2.69 -2.31
C LEU A 16 -12.60 -1.36 -1.71
N LEU A 17 -11.72 -1.41 -0.71
CA LEU A 17 -11.07 -0.21 -0.16
C LEU A 17 -10.22 0.49 -1.22
N ALA A 18 -9.42 -0.27 -1.95
CA ALA A 18 -8.54 0.27 -2.99
C ALA A 18 -9.32 0.95 -4.13
N GLU A 19 -10.42 0.32 -4.57
CA GLU A 19 -11.23 0.80 -5.69
C GLU A 19 -12.22 1.90 -5.29
N ARG A 20 -12.96 1.69 -4.19
CA ARG A 20 -14.18 2.45 -3.87
C ARG A 20 -14.08 3.26 -2.58
N GLY A 21 -13.02 3.07 -1.81
CA GLY A 21 -12.79 3.75 -0.54
C GLY A 21 -13.56 3.15 0.65
N PHE A 22 -13.33 3.74 1.82
CA PHE A 22 -13.85 3.24 3.09
C PHE A 22 -15.38 3.22 3.16
N GLN A 23 -16.05 4.30 2.74
CA GLN A 23 -17.50 4.44 2.90
C GLN A 23 -18.29 3.44 2.03
N ALA A 24 -17.83 3.20 0.80
CA ALA A 24 -18.45 2.23 -0.11
C ALA A 24 -18.17 0.76 0.24
N THR A 25 -17.21 0.49 1.13
CA THR A 25 -16.86 -0.87 1.56
C THR A 25 -17.79 -1.34 2.69
N SER A 26 -18.94 -1.89 2.34
CA SER A 26 -19.92 -2.45 3.29
C SER A 26 -19.80 -3.97 3.41
N PHE A 27 -20.38 -4.56 4.46
CA PHE A 27 -20.50 -6.02 4.55
C PHE A 27 -21.27 -6.63 3.38
N SER A 28 -22.33 -5.98 2.89
CA SER A 28 -23.05 -6.48 1.72
C SER A 28 -22.17 -6.50 0.47
N ALA A 29 -21.36 -5.46 0.26
CA ALA A 29 -20.40 -5.41 -0.85
C ALA A 29 -19.31 -6.49 -0.71
N VAL A 30 -18.76 -6.67 0.49
CA VAL A 30 -17.72 -7.68 0.76
C VAL A 30 -18.26 -9.10 0.59
N LEU A 31 -19.46 -9.39 1.08
CA LEU A 31 -20.09 -10.70 0.90
C LEU A 31 -20.34 -11.01 -0.58
N ALA A 32 -20.82 -10.01 -1.34
CA ALA A 32 -21.02 -10.15 -2.78
C ALA A 32 -19.69 -10.42 -3.52
N ALA A 33 -18.63 -9.67 -3.21
CA ALA A 33 -17.32 -9.82 -3.82
C ALA A 33 -16.62 -11.15 -3.44
N SER A 34 -16.69 -11.53 -2.17
CA SER A 34 -16.03 -12.75 -1.64
C SER A 34 -16.79 -14.05 -1.94
N LYS A 35 -18.03 -13.94 -2.43
CA LYS A 35 -18.98 -15.04 -2.61
C LYS A 35 -19.20 -15.83 -1.29
N ALA A 36 -19.05 -15.16 -0.15
CA ALA A 36 -19.26 -15.75 1.16
C ALA A 36 -20.76 -15.81 1.51
N PRO A 37 -21.23 -16.83 2.26
CA PRO A 37 -22.61 -16.90 2.71
C PRO A 37 -22.98 -15.69 3.57
N ARG A 38 -24.20 -15.15 3.42
CA ARG A 38 -24.63 -13.94 4.16
C ARG A 38 -24.46 -14.06 5.68
N GLY A 39 -24.64 -15.24 6.25
CA GLY A 39 -24.50 -15.49 7.68
C GLY A 39 -23.05 -15.58 8.20
N SER A 40 -22.04 -15.64 7.33
CA SER A 40 -20.66 -15.88 7.77
C SER A 40 -19.96 -14.62 8.30
N VAL A 41 -20.44 -13.42 7.95
CA VAL A 41 -19.73 -12.18 8.32
C VAL A 41 -19.68 -11.99 9.84
N TYR A 42 -20.80 -12.20 10.55
CA TYR A 42 -20.87 -12.05 12.00
C TYR A 42 -20.19 -13.19 12.76
N HIS A 43 -19.99 -14.34 12.11
CA HIS A 43 -19.19 -15.43 12.68
C HIS A 43 -17.69 -15.11 12.67
N HIS A 44 -17.20 -14.49 11.59
CA HIS A 44 -15.77 -14.17 11.43
C HIS A 44 -15.38 -12.78 11.92
N PHE A 45 -16.33 -11.84 11.92
CA PHE A 45 -16.13 -10.45 12.31
C PHE A 45 -17.24 -9.99 13.27
N PRO A 46 -17.32 -10.57 14.49
CA PRO A 46 -18.37 -10.24 15.47
C PRO A 46 -18.36 -8.78 15.90
N GLU A 47 -17.22 -8.09 15.83
CA GLU A 47 -17.08 -6.67 16.16
C GLU A 47 -17.44 -5.74 14.97
N GLY A 48 -17.94 -6.32 13.87
CA GLY A 48 -18.50 -5.57 12.76
C GLY A 48 -17.46 -5.08 11.75
N LYS A 49 -17.85 -4.04 10.99
CA LYS A 49 -17.09 -3.56 9.82
C LYS A 49 -15.66 -3.18 10.19
N ASN A 50 -15.45 -2.49 11.30
CA ASN A 50 -14.12 -2.00 11.68
C ASN A 50 -13.14 -3.14 11.90
N GLN A 51 -13.57 -4.28 12.47
CA GLN A 51 -12.72 -5.45 12.63
C GLN A 51 -12.31 -6.08 11.29
N LEU A 52 -13.22 -6.11 10.31
CA LEU A 52 -12.90 -6.54 8.95
C LEU A 52 -11.92 -5.58 8.27
N ILE A 53 -12.15 -4.27 8.39
CA ILE A 53 -11.27 -3.25 7.79
C ILE A 53 -9.88 -3.29 8.43
N ALA A 54 -9.80 -3.45 9.75
CA ALA A 54 -8.56 -3.66 10.50
C ALA A 54 -7.78 -4.85 9.94
N ALA A 55 -8.42 -6.01 9.81
CA ALA A 55 -7.79 -7.20 9.23
C ALA A 55 -7.35 -6.98 7.77
N ALA A 56 -8.10 -6.17 7.00
CA ALA A 56 -7.76 -5.84 5.62
C ALA A 56 -6.52 -4.95 5.52
N ILE A 57 -6.42 -3.88 6.30
CA ILE A 57 -5.25 -3.00 6.26
C ILE A 57 -4.00 -3.64 6.86
N GLU A 58 -4.16 -4.51 7.86
CA GLU A 58 -3.06 -5.33 8.39
C GLU A 58 -2.50 -6.25 7.31
N LEU A 59 -3.34 -7.04 6.65
CA LEU A 59 -2.91 -7.92 5.57
C LEU A 59 -2.34 -7.15 4.36
N ALA A 60 -2.90 -5.98 4.04
CA ALA A 60 -2.34 -5.11 3.00
C ALA A 60 -0.94 -4.61 3.36
N GLY A 61 -0.74 -4.23 4.63
CA GLY A 61 0.57 -3.87 5.18
C GLY A 61 1.58 -5.00 5.09
N ASP A 62 1.20 -6.19 5.52
CA ASP A 62 2.06 -7.38 5.47
C ASP A 62 2.48 -7.73 4.04
N ARG A 63 1.56 -7.61 3.07
CA ARG A 63 1.86 -7.81 1.65
C ARG A 63 2.84 -6.76 1.13
N ALA A 64 2.69 -5.50 1.53
CA ALA A 64 3.61 -4.43 1.14
C ALA A 64 5.01 -4.66 1.76
N VAL A 65 5.09 -5.12 3.00
CA VAL A 65 6.33 -5.53 3.66
C VAL A 65 7.00 -6.69 2.93
N GLY A 66 6.25 -7.76 2.63
CA GLY A 66 6.79 -8.92 1.90
C GLY A 66 7.27 -8.57 0.49
N LEU A 67 6.63 -7.61 -0.19
CA LEU A 67 7.16 -7.07 -1.44
C LEU A 67 8.49 -6.35 -1.21
N VAL A 68 8.56 -5.46 -0.22
CA VAL A 68 9.79 -4.72 0.09
C VAL A 68 10.93 -5.68 0.43
N ASP A 69 10.65 -6.76 1.15
CA ASP A 69 11.62 -7.83 1.44
C ASP A 69 12.20 -8.44 0.16
N SER A 70 11.35 -8.67 -0.85
CA SER A 70 11.78 -9.25 -2.12
C SER A 70 12.70 -8.35 -2.95
N LEU A 71 12.80 -7.06 -2.60
CA LEU A 71 13.66 -6.07 -3.27
C LEU A 71 15.06 -5.98 -2.64
N GLU A 72 15.29 -6.63 -1.51
CA GLU A 72 16.57 -6.63 -0.82
C GLU A 72 17.71 -7.08 -1.75
N GLY A 73 18.84 -6.36 -1.72
CA GLY A 73 19.99 -6.61 -2.60
C GLY A 73 19.87 -6.03 -4.03
N SER A 74 18.75 -5.39 -4.40
CA SER A 74 18.57 -4.82 -5.76
C SER A 74 19.29 -3.48 -5.98
N GLY A 75 19.95 -2.94 -4.95
CA GLY A 75 20.47 -1.57 -4.95
C GLY A 75 19.36 -0.51 -4.87
N ALA A 76 19.72 0.73 -4.53
CA ALA A 76 18.76 1.82 -4.32
C ALA A 76 17.80 2.04 -5.51
N GLU A 77 18.33 2.13 -6.74
CA GLU A 77 17.50 2.29 -7.94
C GLU A 77 16.61 1.08 -8.21
N GLY A 78 17.11 -0.14 -7.96
CA GLY A 78 16.33 -1.37 -8.11
C GLY A 78 15.17 -1.44 -7.12
N ILE A 79 15.38 -0.99 -5.88
CA ILE A 79 14.34 -0.88 -4.86
C ILE A 79 13.27 0.14 -5.28
N VAL A 80 13.67 1.34 -5.75
CA VAL A 80 12.72 2.34 -6.28
C VAL A 80 11.92 1.78 -7.45
N ASN A 81 12.58 1.13 -8.41
CA ASN A 81 11.93 0.53 -9.57
C ASN A 81 10.92 -0.55 -9.17
N GLY A 82 11.30 -1.48 -8.29
CA GLY A 82 10.42 -2.55 -7.84
C GLY A 82 9.22 -2.02 -7.05
N PHE A 83 9.45 -1.03 -6.20
CA PHE A 83 8.40 -0.38 -5.43
C PHE A 83 7.38 0.35 -6.32
N MET A 84 7.86 1.13 -7.31
CA MET A 84 7.00 1.80 -8.28
C MET A 84 6.30 0.80 -9.22
N ALA A 85 6.95 -0.30 -9.58
CA ALA A 85 6.36 -1.32 -10.44
C ALA A 85 5.10 -1.97 -9.81
N MET A 86 5.06 -2.12 -8.48
CA MET A 86 3.85 -2.57 -7.79
C MET A 86 2.68 -1.62 -8.04
N TRP A 87 2.86 -0.34 -7.80
CA TRP A 87 1.79 0.65 -7.99
C TRP A 87 1.37 0.80 -9.45
N ARG A 88 2.34 0.74 -10.37
CA ARG A 88 2.05 0.67 -11.81
C ARG A 88 1.15 -0.51 -12.15
N ALA A 89 1.43 -1.70 -11.61
CA ALA A 89 0.63 -2.89 -11.84
C ALA A 89 -0.79 -2.74 -11.26
N VAL A 90 -0.93 -2.11 -10.09
CA VAL A 90 -2.25 -1.79 -9.51
C VAL A 90 -3.04 -0.86 -10.43
N LEU A 91 -2.45 0.25 -10.87
CA LEU A 91 -3.10 1.21 -11.77
C LEU A 91 -3.55 0.55 -13.08
N LEU A 92 -2.64 -0.16 -13.77
CA LEU A 92 -2.95 -0.78 -15.07
C LEU A 92 -3.98 -1.90 -14.98
N ARG A 93 -3.87 -2.78 -13.98
CA ARG A 93 -4.80 -3.91 -13.85
C ARG A 93 -6.19 -3.48 -13.42
N SER A 94 -6.30 -2.33 -12.74
CA SER A 94 -7.56 -1.79 -12.27
C SER A 94 -8.17 -0.77 -13.23
N ASP A 95 -7.55 -0.51 -14.38
CA ASP A 95 -7.94 0.59 -15.27
C ASP A 95 -8.06 1.91 -14.50
N PHE A 96 -7.02 2.23 -13.73
CA PHE A 96 -6.91 3.43 -12.90
C PHE A 96 -8.01 3.61 -11.83
N THR A 97 -8.72 2.54 -11.46
CA THR A 97 -9.75 2.61 -10.41
C THR A 97 -9.21 2.30 -9.02
N ALA A 98 -8.12 1.54 -8.89
CA ALA A 98 -7.57 1.13 -7.60
C ALA A 98 -6.36 1.97 -7.16
N GLY A 99 -6.20 2.10 -5.84
CA GLY A 99 -5.04 2.74 -5.19
C GLY A 99 -4.76 2.09 -3.84
N CYS A 100 -4.23 2.85 -2.88
CA CYS A 100 -3.87 2.30 -1.58
C CYS A 100 -5.10 2.11 -0.67
N SER A 101 -5.34 0.87 -0.24
CA SER A 101 -6.40 0.54 0.73
C SER A 101 -6.15 1.16 2.10
N VAL A 102 -4.89 1.27 2.53
CA VAL A 102 -4.50 1.87 3.81
C VAL A 102 -4.73 3.38 3.79
N LEU A 103 -4.36 4.05 2.69
CA LEU A 103 -4.63 5.48 2.49
C LEU A 103 -6.14 5.77 2.53
N ALA A 104 -6.94 4.94 1.87
CA ALA A 104 -8.40 5.09 1.86
C ALA A 104 -9.03 5.04 3.27
N VAL A 105 -8.45 4.28 4.19
CA VAL A 105 -8.87 4.28 5.60
C VAL A 105 -8.39 5.53 6.32
N ALA A 106 -7.12 5.90 6.14
CA ALA A 106 -6.50 7.04 6.82
C ALA A 106 -7.21 8.38 6.52
N VAL A 107 -7.78 8.55 5.32
CA VAL A 107 -8.40 9.82 4.89
C VAL A 107 -9.93 9.86 5.03
N SER A 108 -10.59 8.73 5.28
CA SER A 108 -12.06 8.66 5.22
C SER A 108 -12.74 7.87 6.34
N SER A 109 -11.97 7.28 7.25
CA SER A 109 -12.50 6.62 8.45
C SER A 109 -12.90 7.66 9.50
N ASP A 110 -14.05 7.46 10.14
CA ASP A 110 -14.49 8.22 11.31
C ASP A 110 -14.07 7.56 12.64
N SER A 111 -13.30 6.47 12.57
CA SER A 111 -12.82 5.72 13.73
C SER A 111 -11.35 6.02 14.00
N ASP A 112 -11.07 6.64 15.15
CA ASP A 112 -9.71 6.94 15.62
C ASP A 112 -8.82 5.69 15.66
N ALA A 113 -9.37 4.55 16.13
CA ALA A 113 -8.64 3.29 16.17
C ALA A 113 -8.19 2.80 14.78
N LEU A 114 -9.05 2.97 13.76
CA LEU A 114 -8.69 2.61 12.38
C LEU A 114 -7.66 3.58 11.78
N ILE A 115 -7.76 4.88 12.10
CA ILE A 115 -6.78 5.88 11.69
C ILE A 115 -5.42 5.57 12.33
N GLU A 116 -5.40 5.26 13.63
CA GLU A 116 -4.20 4.86 14.36
C GLU A 116 -3.56 3.61 13.75
N GLN A 117 -4.36 2.60 13.43
CA GLN A 117 -3.90 1.37 12.80
C GLN A 117 -3.37 1.60 11.38
N ALA A 118 -4.01 2.45 10.57
CA ALA A 118 -3.50 2.84 9.26
C ALA A 118 -2.15 3.56 9.41
N GLY A 119 -2.03 4.45 10.40
CA GLY A 119 -0.76 5.11 10.74
C GLY A 119 0.33 4.11 11.16
N ALA A 120 -0.01 3.12 11.99
CA ALA A 120 0.92 2.06 12.39
C ALA A 120 1.37 1.21 11.18
N THR A 121 0.45 0.91 10.26
CA THR A 121 0.74 0.18 9.02
C THR A 121 1.73 0.93 8.14
N PHE A 122 1.52 2.24 7.91
CA PHE A 122 2.47 3.07 7.16
C PHE A 122 3.83 3.18 7.85
N ARG A 123 3.87 3.27 9.19
CA ARG A 123 5.14 3.31 9.95
C ARG A 123 5.93 2.01 9.76
N ALA A 124 5.31 0.86 9.99
CA ALA A 124 5.95 -0.44 9.83
C ALA A 124 6.49 -0.64 8.41
N TRP A 125 5.70 -0.25 7.40
CA TRP A 125 6.12 -0.32 6.00
C TRP A 125 7.33 0.57 5.70
N ARG A 126 7.30 1.83 6.14
CA ARG A 126 8.41 2.78 5.97
C ARG A 126 9.68 2.34 6.70
N GLU A 127 9.55 1.82 7.92
CA GLU A 127 10.68 1.31 8.69
C GLU A 127 11.35 0.13 7.98
N ARG A 128 10.56 -0.79 7.40
CA ARG A 128 11.14 -1.89 6.62
C ARG A 128 11.77 -1.40 5.32
N LEU A 129 11.10 -0.49 4.61
CA LEU A 129 11.63 0.10 3.38
C LEU A 129 12.95 0.83 3.63
N ALA A 130 13.07 1.56 4.74
CA ALA A 130 14.32 2.20 5.14
C ALA A 130 15.44 1.18 5.31
N ARG A 131 15.20 0.07 6.04
CA ARG A 131 16.20 -1.01 6.18
C ARG A 131 16.63 -1.59 4.82
N VAL A 132 15.68 -1.83 3.92
CA VAL A 132 16.00 -2.35 2.57
C VAL A 132 16.80 -1.33 1.76
N LEU A 133 16.44 -0.04 1.83
CA LEU A 133 17.19 1.04 1.18
C LEU A 133 18.62 1.17 1.71
N GLU A 134 18.83 0.98 3.01
CA GLU A 134 20.17 0.93 3.61
C GLU A 134 21.01 -0.20 3.00
N THR A 135 20.45 -1.42 2.92
CA THR A 135 21.15 -2.54 2.26
C THR A 135 21.38 -2.29 0.76
N GLY A 136 20.57 -1.42 0.15
CA GLY A 136 20.70 -0.98 -1.24
C GLY A 136 21.73 0.13 -1.46
N GLY A 137 22.42 0.59 -0.42
CA GLY A 137 23.49 1.59 -0.49
C GLY A 137 23.06 3.03 -0.19
N ILE A 138 21.83 3.26 0.31
CA ILE A 138 21.46 4.56 0.88
C ILE A 138 22.08 4.69 2.28
N PRO A 139 22.73 5.81 2.64
CA PRO A 139 23.26 5.98 3.99
C PRO A 139 22.18 5.82 5.08
N ALA A 140 22.50 5.18 6.20
CA ALA A 140 21.56 4.93 7.29
C ALA A 140 20.91 6.20 7.85
N ALA A 141 21.64 7.32 7.88
CA ALA A 141 21.11 8.61 8.31
C ALA A 141 20.04 9.16 7.33
N ALA A 142 20.11 8.81 6.05
CA ALA A 142 19.22 9.30 5.00
C ALA A 142 18.05 8.35 4.70
N ALA A 143 18.22 7.05 4.94
CA ALA A 143 17.25 6.02 4.55
C ALA A 143 15.84 6.23 5.13
N PRO A 144 15.63 6.62 6.40
CA PRO A 144 14.28 6.90 6.91
C PRO A 144 13.58 8.05 6.16
N GLY A 145 14.32 9.11 5.81
CA GLY A 145 13.80 10.25 5.05
C GLY A 145 13.48 9.86 3.61
N PHE A 146 14.36 9.09 2.97
CA PHE A 146 14.15 8.62 1.60
C PHE A 146 12.98 7.64 1.50
N ALA A 147 12.83 6.72 2.48
CA ALA A 147 11.68 5.83 2.57
C ALA A 147 10.36 6.60 2.73
N ALA A 148 10.34 7.64 3.57
CA ALA A 148 9.17 8.50 3.74
C ALA A 148 8.79 9.21 2.43
N MET A 149 9.77 9.76 1.72
CA MET A 149 9.58 10.42 0.43
C MET A 149 9.08 9.44 -0.64
N LEU A 150 9.68 8.24 -0.73
CA LEU A 150 9.28 7.21 -1.70
C LEU A 150 7.82 6.80 -1.50
N VAL A 151 7.39 6.53 -0.26
CA VAL A 151 5.99 6.21 0.05
C VAL A 151 5.09 7.39 -0.33
N ALA A 152 5.35 8.59 0.18
CA ALA A 152 4.49 9.76 -0.05
C ALA A 152 4.37 10.12 -1.53
N ALA A 153 5.49 10.12 -2.27
CA ALA A 153 5.51 10.41 -3.70
C ALA A 153 4.76 9.34 -4.50
N SER A 154 4.92 8.06 -4.16
CA SER A 154 4.18 6.97 -4.83
C SER A 154 2.67 7.05 -4.62
N GLU A 155 2.22 7.36 -3.39
CA GLU A 155 0.81 7.56 -3.07
C GLU A 155 0.23 8.75 -3.84
N GLY A 156 0.95 9.88 -3.86
CA GLY A 156 0.56 11.05 -4.65
C GLY A 156 0.50 10.77 -6.15
N ALA A 157 1.49 10.05 -6.69
CA ALA A 157 1.52 9.64 -8.09
C ALA A 157 0.32 8.76 -8.46
N VAL A 158 -0.06 7.82 -7.60
CA VAL A 158 -1.26 6.99 -7.77
C VAL A 158 -2.51 7.86 -7.77
N VAL A 159 -2.65 8.80 -6.83
CA VAL A 159 -3.80 9.72 -6.78
C VAL A 159 -3.93 10.55 -8.05
N LEU A 160 -2.84 11.16 -8.52
CA LEU A 160 -2.82 11.94 -9.77
C LEU A 160 -3.20 11.07 -10.97
N SER A 161 -2.63 9.87 -11.07
CA SER A 161 -2.90 8.94 -12.16
C SER A 161 -4.36 8.50 -12.22
N ARG A 162 -4.97 8.28 -11.05
CA ARG A 162 -6.40 7.96 -10.96
C ARG A 162 -7.27 9.14 -11.38
N ALA A 163 -6.92 10.36 -10.95
CA ALA A 163 -7.69 11.56 -11.28
C ALA A 163 -7.62 11.90 -12.78
N GLU A 164 -6.44 11.71 -13.39
CA GLU A 164 -6.17 12.06 -14.78
C GLU A 164 -6.42 10.88 -15.74
N GLN A 165 -6.66 9.67 -15.24
CA GLN A 165 -6.78 8.44 -16.02
C GLN A 165 -5.57 8.23 -16.94
N SER A 166 -4.38 8.50 -16.41
CA SER A 166 -3.12 8.52 -17.16
C SER A 166 -1.98 8.02 -16.29
N LEU A 167 -1.02 7.32 -16.91
CA LEU A 167 0.24 6.96 -16.25
C LEU A 167 1.28 8.10 -16.32
N GLU A 168 1.03 9.16 -17.08
CA GLU A 168 1.99 10.26 -17.24
C GLU A 168 2.50 10.85 -15.91
N PRO A 169 1.65 11.27 -14.95
CA PRO A 169 2.14 11.78 -13.66
C PRO A 169 2.92 10.72 -12.87
N PHE A 170 2.55 9.44 -13.01
CA PHE A 170 3.29 8.34 -12.38
C PHE A 170 4.72 8.22 -12.89
N GLU A 171 4.90 8.25 -14.20
CA GLU A 171 6.22 8.14 -14.85
C GLU A 171 7.11 9.35 -14.52
N GLN A 172 6.52 10.54 -14.47
CA GLN A 172 7.24 11.76 -14.08
C GLN A 172 7.77 11.66 -12.65
N VAL A 173 6.92 11.24 -11.71
CA VAL A 173 7.33 11.05 -10.30
C VAL A 173 8.37 9.93 -10.18
N HIS A 174 8.19 8.80 -10.89
CA HIS A 174 9.16 7.71 -10.88
C HIS A 174 10.54 8.17 -11.36
N ALA A 175 10.61 8.95 -12.44
CA ALA A 175 11.86 9.51 -12.92
C ALA A 175 12.56 10.39 -11.87
N GLN A 176 11.81 11.24 -11.15
CA GLN A 176 12.36 12.07 -10.08
C GLN A 176 12.87 11.24 -8.89
N LEU A 177 12.15 10.17 -8.52
CA LEU A 177 12.57 9.27 -7.45
C LEU A 177 13.89 8.54 -7.80
N LEU A 178 14.10 8.18 -9.07
CA LEU A 178 15.36 7.59 -9.52
C LEU A 178 16.53 8.58 -9.45
N LEU A 179 16.31 9.84 -9.86
CA LEU A 179 17.32 10.89 -9.70
C LEU A 179 17.67 11.12 -8.23
N ALA A 180 16.66 11.15 -7.36
CA ALA A 180 16.87 11.29 -5.92
C ALA A 180 17.62 10.10 -5.33
N ALA A 181 17.32 8.86 -5.74
CA ALA A 181 18.04 7.66 -5.30
C ALA A 181 19.55 7.74 -5.62
N ARG A 182 19.89 8.18 -6.84
CA ARG A 182 21.28 8.36 -7.27
C ARG A 182 22.00 9.41 -6.42
N ALA A 183 21.36 10.55 -6.18
CA ALA A 183 21.94 11.63 -5.38
C ALA A 183 22.35 11.16 -3.97
N GLN A 184 21.51 10.34 -3.32
CA GLN A 184 21.81 9.79 -1.99
C GLN A 184 23.06 8.89 -1.95
N GLN A 185 23.46 8.29 -3.07
CA GLN A 185 24.62 7.43 -3.16
C GLN A 185 25.92 8.21 -3.41
N HIS A 186 25.84 9.43 -3.93
CA HIS A 186 27.00 10.31 -4.16
C HIS A 186 27.46 11.02 -2.88
N ASP A 187 26.53 11.41 -2.01
CA ASP A 187 26.84 12.10 -0.73
C ASP A 187 27.52 11.17 0.29
N ALA A 188 27.58 9.85 0.03
CA ALA A 188 28.26 8.88 0.89
C ALA A 188 29.80 8.94 0.80
N TRP A 189 30.36 9.67 -0.18
CA TRP A 189 31.81 9.73 -0.47
C TRP A 189 32.41 11.14 -0.34
N SER A 190 31.64 12.11 0.16
CA SER A 190 32.05 13.50 0.45
C SER A 190 32.07 13.76 1.94
#